data_AF-A0A929HGN3-F1
#
_entry.id   AF-A0A929HGN3-F1
#
_cell.length_a   1.000
_cell.length_b   1.000
_cell.length_c   1.000
_cell.angle_alpha   90.00
_cell.angle_beta   90.00
_cell.angle_gamma   90.00
#
_symmetry.space_group_name_H-M   'P 1'
#
loop_
_entity.id
_entity.type
_entity.pdbx_description
1 polymer ?
#
loop_
_entity_poly.entity_id
_entity_poly.type
_entity_poly.pdbx_seq_one_letter_code
_entity_poly.pdbx_strand_id
1 'polypeptide(L)'
;MASSKFRRPAGLLASGLMIFLTSIWAFWGAAEFYYEAWGLPFPEPLYYFLPFFITLTLTLLVFKWPRLGGWVVILLGGVFTIFIMRPRIISGQLTARAFLSWFPVTFLTLLMGGMFIWGGQAAFNNAQKANDHPWWRRNLRFKLALGLPVLIIMGISAYMLPSVLTRVDDGDRSARLIEGNDVQLVWAPAGPGWNWRQSWGGYPSWDALAWYGLPPIGLKDGDNLPAEHASQLDMAQTGLCRFLNETGKQLMPQP
;
A
#
# COMPACT_ATOMS: atom_id res chain seq x y z
N MET A 1 20.33 -36.35 -16.69
CA MET A 1 19.18 -36.68 -15.80
C MET A 1 19.08 -35.82 -14.53
N ALA A 2 20.17 -35.28 -13.96
CA ALA A 2 20.14 -34.51 -12.71
C ALA A 2 19.37 -33.16 -12.76
N SER A 3 19.28 -32.50 -13.92
CA SER A 3 18.62 -31.19 -14.02
C SER A 3 17.10 -31.21 -13.83
N SER A 4 16.44 -32.37 -13.94
CA SER A 4 14.99 -32.48 -13.76
C SER A 4 14.55 -32.42 -12.30
N LYS A 5 15.39 -32.89 -11.36
CA LYS A 5 15.07 -32.97 -9.92
C LYS A 5 14.89 -31.59 -9.29
N PHE A 6 15.67 -30.58 -9.71
CA PHE A 6 15.62 -29.23 -9.13
C PHE A 6 14.62 -28.29 -9.83
N ARG A 7 14.30 -28.54 -11.10
CA ARG A 7 13.36 -27.69 -11.87
C ARG A 7 11.93 -27.74 -11.33
N ARG A 8 11.47 -28.92 -10.92
CA ARG A 8 10.12 -29.09 -10.35
C ARG A 8 9.91 -28.33 -9.03
N PRO A 9 10.73 -28.52 -7.97
CA PRO A 9 10.54 -27.81 -6.73
C PRO A 9 10.69 -26.29 -6.90
N ALA A 10 11.58 -25.83 -7.79
CA ALA A 10 11.68 -24.42 -8.12
C ALA A 10 10.36 -23.86 -8.69
N GLY A 11 9.74 -24.52 -9.67
CA GLY A 11 8.45 -24.07 -10.21
C GLY A 11 7.30 -24.10 -9.20
N LEU A 12 7.30 -25.06 -8.27
CA LEU A 12 6.31 -25.13 -7.19
C LEU A 12 6.51 -24.03 -6.15
N LEU A 13 7.75 -23.78 -5.73
CA LEU A 13 8.08 -22.71 -4.81
C LEU A 13 7.72 -21.35 -5.41
N ALA A 14 8.06 -21.09 -6.67
CA ALA A 14 7.68 -19.87 -7.37
C ALA A 14 6.15 -19.71 -7.46
N SER A 15 5.42 -20.81 -7.66
CA SER A 15 3.95 -20.78 -7.63
C SER A 15 3.40 -20.41 -6.25
N GLY A 16 3.95 -20.99 -5.19
CA GLY A 16 3.58 -20.65 -3.80
C GLY A 16 3.85 -19.19 -3.48
N LEU A 17 5.02 -18.67 -3.87
CA LEU A 17 5.40 -17.27 -3.65
C LEU A 17 4.49 -16.29 -4.40
N MET A 18 4.11 -16.58 -5.65
CA MET A 18 3.17 -15.72 -6.40
C MET A 18 1.77 -15.70 -5.80
N ILE A 19 1.26 -16.85 -5.33
CA ILE A 19 -0.03 -16.93 -4.62
C ILE A 19 0.04 -16.11 -3.33
N PHE A 20 1.11 -16.29 -2.56
CA PHE A 20 1.34 -15.56 -1.31
C PHE A 20 1.40 -14.04 -1.56
N LEU A 21 2.20 -13.59 -2.54
CA LEU A 21 2.30 -12.18 -2.89
C LEU A 21 0.95 -11.60 -3.34
N THR A 22 0.22 -12.31 -4.19
CA THR A 22 -1.12 -11.90 -4.64
C THR A 22 -2.08 -11.77 -3.45
N SER A 23 -1.99 -12.69 -2.49
CA SER A 23 -2.81 -12.71 -1.28
C SER A 23 -2.46 -11.55 -0.33
N ILE A 24 -1.18 -11.19 -0.21
CA ILE A 24 -0.75 -9.98 0.53
C ILE A 24 -1.37 -8.73 -0.09
N TRP A 25 -1.31 -8.58 -1.42
CA TRP A 25 -1.88 -7.40 -2.07
C TRP A 25 -3.40 -7.36 -1.98
N ALA A 26 -4.07 -8.51 -1.96
CA ALA A 26 -5.50 -8.58 -1.68
C ALA A 26 -5.82 -8.14 -0.25
N PHE A 27 -5.01 -8.58 0.72
CA PHE A 27 -5.12 -8.14 2.12
C PHE A 27 -4.95 -6.62 2.23
N TRP A 28 -3.85 -6.09 1.69
CA TRP A 28 -3.55 -4.66 1.74
C TRP A 28 -4.62 -3.84 1.03
N GLY A 29 -5.00 -4.21 -0.19
CA GLY A 29 -6.01 -3.50 -0.97
C GLY A 29 -7.38 -3.45 -0.29
N ALA A 30 -7.82 -4.55 0.33
CA ALA A 30 -9.05 -4.56 1.10
C ALA A 30 -8.94 -3.75 2.39
N ALA A 31 -7.82 -3.83 3.12
CA ALA A 31 -7.61 -3.05 4.33
C ALA A 31 -7.65 -1.55 4.04
N GLU A 32 -6.90 -1.08 3.04
CA GLU A 32 -6.88 0.32 2.63
C GLU A 32 -8.22 0.79 2.06
N PHE A 33 -8.92 -0.07 1.32
CA PHE A 33 -10.27 0.23 0.85
C PHE A 33 -11.21 0.58 2.02
N TYR A 34 -11.18 -0.17 3.12
CA TYR A 34 -12.01 0.14 4.28
C TYR A 34 -11.47 1.29 5.14
N TYR A 35 -10.14 1.46 5.18
CA TYR A 35 -9.48 2.46 6.01
C TYR A 35 -9.60 3.86 5.41
N GLU A 36 -9.23 4.03 4.13
CA GLU A 36 -9.16 5.35 3.48
C GLU A 36 -10.29 5.56 2.47
N ALA A 37 -10.71 4.50 1.78
CA ALA A 37 -11.53 4.64 0.59
C ALA A 37 -13.04 4.51 0.83
N TRP A 38 -13.43 3.98 1.99
CA TRP A 38 -14.83 3.72 2.30
C TRP A 38 -15.62 5.02 2.39
N GLY A 39 -16.62 5.16 1.51
CA GLY A 39 -17.44 6.37 1.40
C GLY A 39 -16.99 7.35 0.31
N LEU A 40 -15.87 7.11 -0.36
CA LEU A 40 -15.51 7.86 -1.57
C LEU A 40 -16.45 7.51 -2.73
N PRO A 41 -16.69 8.44 -3.68
CA PRO A 41 -17.44 8.15 -4.90
C PRO A 41 -16.77 7.03 -5.69
N PHE A 42 -17.53 6.29 -6.49
CA PHE A 42 -16.96 5.30 -7.40
C PHE A 42 -16.51 5.98 -8.72
N PRO A 43 -15.39 5.54 -9.32
CA PRO A 43 -14.64 4.31 -9.05
C PRO A 43 -13.43 4.46 -8.09
N GLU A 44 -13.25 5.60 -7.43
CA GLU A 44 -12.06 5.93 -6.66
C GLU A 44 -11.63 4.85 -5.64
N PRO A 45 -12.53 4.23 -4.86
CA PRO A 45 -12.18 3.12 -3.97
C PRO A 45 -11.49 1.94 -4.64
N LEU A 46 -11.78 1.69 -5.92
CA LEU A 46 -11.23 0.53 -6.64
C LEU A 46 -9.73 0.67 -6.91
N TYR A 47 -9.17 1.88 -6.86
CA TYR A 47 -7.73 2.08 -7.06
C TYR A 47 -6.87 1.42 -5.98
N TYR A 48 -7.40 1.25 -4.78
CA TYR A 48 -6.72 0.53 -3.70
C TYR A 48 -6.53 -0.97 -4.00
N PHE A 49 -7.34 -1.55 -4.89
CA PHE A 49 -7.17 -2.91 -5.37
C PHE A 49 -6.27 -3.03 -6.61
N LEU A 50 -5.76 -1.93 -7.16
CA LEU A 50 -4.91 -1.98 -8.36
C LEU A 50 -3.67 -2.89 -8.19
N PRO A 51 -2.91 -2.83 -7.07
CA PRO A 51 -1.81 -3.76 -6.85
C PRO A 51 -2.24 -5.23 -6.83
N PHE A 52 -3.40 -5.53 -6.24
CA PHE A 52 -3.99 -6.87 -6.24
C PHE A 52 -4.32 -7.33 -7.65
N PHE A 53 -5.01 -6.53 -8.45
CA PHE A 53 -5.38 -6.92 -9.82
C PHE A 53 -4.15 -7.11 -10.73
N ILE A 54 -3.13 -6.26 -10.58
CA ILE A 54 -1.86 -6.41 -11.31
C ILE A 54 -1.20 -7.74 -10.93
N THR A 55 -1.04 -8.02 -9.64
CA THR A 55 -0.36 -9.25 -9.18
C THR A 55 -1.15 -10.51 -9.47
N LEU A 56 -2.49 -10.47 -9.38
CA LEU A 56 -3.36 -11.56 -9.80
C LEU A 56 -3.20 -11.85 -11.29
N THR A 57 -3.20 -10.81 -12.13
CA THR A 57 -3.01 -10.95 -13.58
C THR A 57 -1.66 -11.62 -13.90
N LEU A 58 -0.59 -11.18 -13.23
CA LEU A 58 0.73 -11.79 -13.38
C LEU A 58 0.76 -13.24 -12.91
N THR A 59 0.11 -13.57 -11.79
CA THR A 59 -0.03 -14.94 -11.28
C THR A 59 -0.74 -15.85 -12.28
N LEU A 60 -1.85 -15.39 -12.86
CA LEU A 60 -2.58 -16.14 -13.87
C LEU A 60 -1.75 -16.31 -15.15
N LEU A 61 -1.01 -15.27 -15.54
CA LEU A 61 -0.11 -15.29 -16.70
C LEU A 61 1.01 -16.32 -16.53
N VAL A 62 1.70 -16.36 -15.39
CA VAL A 62 2.78 -17.33 -15.13
C VAL A 62 2.24 -18.76 -14.99
N PHE A 63 1.00 -18.94 -14.53
CA PHE A 63 0.40 -20.27 -14.46
C PHE A 63 -0.03 -20.81 -15.83
N LYS A 64 -0.53 -19.91 -16.69
CA LYS A 64 -0.93 -20.26 -18.06
C LYS A 64 0.27 -20.44 -18.99
N TRP A 65 1.24 -19.53 -18.91
CA TRP A 65 2.42 -19.51 -19.77
C TRP A 65 3.70 -19.26 -18.94
N PRO A 66 4.26 -20.28 -18.28
CA PRO A 66 5.35 -20.08 -17.30
C PRO A 66 6.56 -19.33 -17.83
N ARG A 67 7.01 -19.61 -19.06
CA ARG A 67 8.18 -18.92 -19.63
C ARG A 67 7.89 -17.46 -20.00
N LEU A 68 6.79 -17.23 -20.72
CA LEU A 68 6.39 -15.87 -21.12
C LEU A 68 6.08 -15.02 -19.88
N GLY A 69 5.26 -15.55 -18.97
CA GLY A 69 4.94 -14.89 -17.71
C GLY A 69 6.18 -14.63 -16.86
N GLY A 70 7.13 -15.56 -16.80
CA GLY A 70 8.39 -15.37 -16.09
C GLY A 70 9.20 -14.19 -16.62
N TRP A 71 9.30 -14.04 -17.95
CA TRP A 71 9.93 -12.88 -18.57
C TRP A 71 9.18 -11.57 -18.28
N VAL A 72 7.85 -11.59 -18.36
CA VAL A 72 7.03 -10.42 -18.03
C VAL A 72 7.23 -9.99 -16.58
N VAL A 73 7.28 -10.93 -15.64
CA VAL A 73 7.55 -10.64 -14.21
C VAL A 73 8.95 -10.04 -14.04
N ILE A 74 9.98 -10.56 -14.72
CA ILE A 74 11.34 -9.98 -14.67
C ILE A 74 11.35 -8.56 -15.21
N LEU A 75 10.73 -8.33 -16.38
CA LEU A 75 10.71 -7.02 -17.03
C LEU A 75 10.01 -5.98 -16.13
N LEU A 76 8.79 -6.29 -15.68
CA LEU A 76 8.02 -5.38 -14.85
C LEU A 76 8.68 -5.16 -13.49
N GLY A 77 9.22 -6.21 -12.87
CA GLY A 77 9.98 -6.10 -11.62
C GLY A 77 11.23 -5.24 -11.78
N GLY A 78 11.94 -5.35 -12.91
CA GLY A 78 13.09 -4.51 -13.25
C GLY A 78 12.71 -3.05 -13.44
N VAL A 79 11.66 -2.78 -14.23
CA VAL A 79 11.14 -1.41 -14.44
C VAL A 79 10.71 -0.78 -13.10
N PHE A 80 9.99 -1.52 -12.27
CA PHE A 80 9.58 -1.08 -10.95
C PHE A 80 10.77 -0.80 -10.02
N THR A 81 11.79 -1.65 -10.07
CA THR A 81 13.04 -1.45 -9.32
C THR A 81 13.73 -0.14 -9.73
N ILE A 82 13.83 0.12 -11.03
CA ILE A 82 14.41 1.37 -11.56
C ILE A 82 13.58 2.56 -11.11
N PHE A 83 12.25 2.47 -11.21
CA PHE A 83 11.33 3.53 -10.81
C PHE A 83 11.50 3.92 -9.34
N ILE A 84 11.60 2.95 -8.43
CA ILE A 84 11.77 3.22 -6.99
C ILE A 84 13.19 3.68 -6.64
N MET A 85 14.22 3.13 -7.30
CA MET A 85 15.61 3.48 -6.97
C MET A 85 16.05 4.81 -7.58
N ARG A 86 15.50 5.21 -8.74
CA ARG A 86 15.93 6.41 -9.46
C ARG A 86 15.89 7.68 -8.61
N PRO A 87 14.80 8.03 -7.90
CA PRO A 87 14.78 9.24 -7.07
C PRO A 87 15.85 9.24 -5.99
N ARG A 88 16.12 8.08 -5.37
CA ARG A 88 17.13 7.92 -4.30
C ARG A 88 18.56 8.02 -4.82
N ILE A 89 18.79 7.53 -6.04
CA ILE A 89 20.08 7.66 -6.72
C ILE A 89 20.33 9.13 -7.06
N ILE A 90 19.33 9.80 -7.66
CA ILE A 90 19.45 11.21 -8.06
C ILE A 90 19.61 12.14 -6.85
N SER A 91 18.92 11.87 -5.75
CA SER A 91 19.03 12.66 -4.52
C SER A 91 20.27 12.36 -3.67
N GLY A 92 21.12 11.40 -4.08
CA GLY A 92 22.28 10.96 -3.28
C GLY A 92 21.92 10.21 -1.98
N GLN A 93 20.66 9.82 -1.81
CA GLN A 93 20.15 9.15 -0.61
C GLN A 93 20.25 7.62 -0.67
N LEU A 94 20.99 7.06 -1.62
CA LEU A 94 21.15 5.62 -1.75
C LEU A 94 22.08 5.08 -0.66
N THR A 95 21.50 4.75 0.49
CA THR A 95 22.19 4.05 1.57
C THR A 95 22.07 2.54 1.42
N ALA A 96 23.01 1.78 2.00
CA ALA A 96 22.92 0.32 2.06
C ALA A 96 21.62 -0.14 2.74
N ARG A 97 21.17 0.60 3.77
CA ARG A 97 19.90 0.35 4.46
C ARG A 97 18.70 0.54 3.52
N ALA A 98 18.66 1.63 2.75
CA ALA A 98 17.59 1.86 1.79
C ALA A 98 17.59 0.80 0.69
N PHE A 99 18.75 0.38 0.19
CA PHE A 99 18.82 -0.69 -0.79
C PHE A 99 18.31 -2.03 -0.21
N LEU A 100 18.79 -2.42 0.98
CA LEU A 100 18.40 -3.66 1.65
C LEU A 100 16.92 -3.68 2.05
N SER A 101 16.31 -2.53 2.38
CA SER A 101 14.88 -2.47 2.71
C SER A 101 13.99 -2.80 1.52
N TRP A 102 14.44 -2.45 0.31
CA TRP A 102 13.70 -2.70 -0.93
C TRP A 102 14.12 -4.01 -1.62
N PHE A 103 15.26 -4.58 -1.23
CA PHE A 103 15.80 -5.82 -1.77
C PHE A 103 14.78 -6.97 -1.77
N PRO A 104 14.01 -7.24 -0.70
CA PRO A 104 13.02 -8.31 -0.73
C PRO A 104 11.99 -8.11 -1.84
N VAL A 105 11.52 -6.89 -2.09
CA VAL A 105 10.50 -6.62 -3.11
C VAL A 105 11.09 -6.77 -4.51
N THR A 106 12.28 -6.22 -4.74
CA THR A 106 12.90 -6.17 -6.08
C THR A 106 13.50 -7.53 -6.44
N PHE A 107 14.38 -8.07 -5.60
CA PHE A 107 15.09 -9.32 -5.85
C PHE A 107 14.16 -10.52 -5.87
N LEU A 108 13.21 -10.64 -4.93
CA LEU A 108 12.29 -11.78 -4.94
C LEU A 108 11.42 -11.79 -6.19
N THR A 109 11.03 -10.62 -6.71
CA THR A 109 10.27 -10.54 -7.97
C THR A 109 11.09 -11.07 -9.15
N LEU A 110 12.35 -10.64 -9.27
CA LEU A 110 13.25 -11.13 -10.33
C LEU A 110 13.54 -12.63 -10.17
N LEU A 111 13.78 -13.09 -8.93
CA LEU A 111 14.03 -14.49 -8.61
C LEU A 111 12.83 -15.37 -8.98
N MET A 112 11.61 -14.97 -8.61
CA MET A 112 10.39 -15.68 -8.98
C MET A 112 10.24 -15.81 -10.49
N GLY A 113 10.45 -14.72 -11.24
CA GLY A 113 10.42 -14.75 -12.71
C GLY A 113 11.46 -15.71 -13.29
N GLY A 114 12.69 -15.69 -12.77
CA GLY A 114 13.76 -16.63 -13.17
C GLY A 114 13.42 -18.09 -12.86
N MET A 115 12.81 -18.36 -11.71
CA MET A 115 12.35 -19.70 -11.33
C MET A 115 11.23 -20.22 -12.25
N PHE A 116 10.35 -19.34 -12.75
CA PHE A 116 9.35 -19.73 -13.75
C PHE A 116 9.97 -20.04 -15.12
N ILE A 117 10.96 -19.26 -15.56
CA ILE A 117 11.69 -19.54 -16.81
C ILE A 117 12.43 -20.89 -16.72
N TRP A 118 13.10 -21.14 -15.59
CA TRP A 118 13.92 -22.34 -15.40
C TRP A 118 13.12 -23.61 -15.10
N GLY A 119 12.14 -23.51 -14.18
CA GLY A 119 11.43 -24.65 -13.60
C GLY A 119 9.91 -24.67 -13.83
N GLY A 120 9.32 -23.54 -14.21
CA GLY A 120 7.86 -23.40 -14.35
C GLY A 120 7.25 -24.35 -15.37
N GLN A 121 7.91 -24.57 -16.51
CA GLN A 121 7.42 -25.50 -17.53
C GLN A 121 7.38 -26.95 -17.04
N ALA A 122 8.36 -27.38 -16.24
CA ALA A 122 8.38 -28.73 -15.67
C ALA A 122 7.22 -28.91 -14.66
N ALA A 123 6.95 -27.90 -13.84
CA ALA A 123 5.84 -27.89 -12.92
C ALA A 123 4.47 -27.88 -13.64
N PHE A 124 4.36 -27.19 -14.78
CA PHE A 124 3.16 -27.15 -15.62
C PHE A 124 2.90 -28.49 -16.33
N ASN A 125 3.91 -29.03 -17.02
CA ASN A 125 3.79 -30.31 -17.74
C ASN A 125 3.39 -31.46 -16.80
N ASN A 126 3.92 -31.48 -15.58
CA ASN A 126 3.52 -32.47 -14.58
C ASN A 126 2.07 -32.32 -14.12
N ALA A 127 1.58 -31.08 -14.00
CA ALA A 127 0.17 -30.82 -13.66
C ALA A 127 -0.78 -31.22 -14.80
N GLN A 128 -0.33 -31.15 -16.06
CA GLN A 128 -1.08 -31.66 -17.22
C GLN A 128 -1.04 -33.18 -17.35
N LYS A 129 0.11 -33.81 -17.07
CA LYS A 129 0.26 -35.28 -17.09
C LYS A 129 -0.59 -35.98 -16.02
N ALA A 130 -0.96 -35.26 -14.98
CA ALA A 130 -1.85 -35.68 -13.91
C ALA A 130 -3.33 -35.82 -14.36
N ASN A 131 -3.59 -36.31 -15.57
CA ASN A 131 -4.93 -36.43 -16.17
C ASN A 131 -5.86 -37.39 -15.40
N ASP A 132 -5.30 -38.37 -14.70
CA ASP A 132 -6.06 -39.34 -13.90
C ASP A 132 -6.50 -38.78 -12.54
N HIS A 133 -6.05 -37.57 -12.18
CA HIS A 133 -6.45 -36.95 -10.92
C HIS A 133 -7.80 -36.25 -11.06
N PRO A 134 -8.63 -36.27 -10.00
CA PRO A 134 -9.90 -35.54 -10.01
C PRO A 134 -9.68 -34.05 -10.28
N TRP A 135 -10.64 -33.43 -10.99
CA TRP A 135 -10.56 -32.05 -11.51
C TRP A 135 -10.11 -31.01 -10.48
N TRP A 136 -10.44 -31.24 -9.19
CA TRP A 136 -10.04 -30.35 -8.11
C TRP A 136 -8.53 -30.33 -7.85
N ARG A 137 -7.82 -31.45 -7.99
CA ARG A 137 -6.35 -31.52 -7.86
C ARG A 137 -5.66 -30.92 -9.07
N ARG A 138 -6.22 -31.12 -10.27
CA ARG A 138 -5.65 -30.62 -11.53
C ARG A 138 -5.50 -29.10 -11.56
N ASN A 139 -6.50 -28.39 -11.02
CA ASN A 139 -6.54 -26.93 -11.04
C ASN A 139 -6.18 -26.29 -9.70
N LEU A 140 -5.56 -27.02 -8.77
CA LEU A 140 -5.32 -26.55 -7.41
C LEU A 140 -4.59 -25.21 -7.37
N ARG A 141 -3.60 -24.98 -8.24
CA ARG A 141 -2.86 -23.72 -8.30
C ARG A 141 -3.76 -22.52 -8.61
N PHE A 142 -4.61 -22.63 -9.64
CA PHE A 142 -5.56 -21.58 -10.00
C PHE A 142 -6.59 -21.35 -8.90
N LYS A 143 -7.08 -22.44 -8.29
CA LYS A 143 -8.02 -22.36 -7.18
C LYS A 143 -7.43 -21.66 -5.97
N LEU A 144 -6.17 -21.95 -5.63
CA LEU A 144 -5.47 -21.26 -4.54
C LEU A 144 -5.17 -19.80 -4.89
N ALA A 145 -4.72 -19.52 -6.11
CA ALA A 145 -4.43 -18.16 -6.57
C ALA A 145 -5.66 -17.24 -6.57
N LEU A 146 -6.87 -17.78 -6.82
CA LEU A 146 -8.09 -16.99 -6.79
C LEU A 146 -8.80 -17.08 -5.42
N GLY A 147 -8.94 -18.30 -4.91
CA GLY A 147 -9.70 -18.60 -3.71
C GLY A 147 -9.09 -17.98 -2.46
N LEU A 148 -7.76 -18.00 -2.28
CA LEU A 148 -7.14 -17.44 -1.09
C LEU A 148 -7.29 -15.91 -1.02
N PRO A 149 -6.98 -15.12 -2.07
CA PRO A 149 -7.31 -13.70 -2.10
C PRO A 149 -8.77 -13.37 -1.85
N VAL A 150 -9.71 -14.12 -2.46
CA VAL A 150 -11.15 -13.90 -2.27
C VAL A 150 -11.55 -14.17 -0.82
N LEU A 151 -11.04 -15.25 -0.20
CA LEU A 151 -11.27 -15.54 1.21
C LEU A 151 -10.72 -14.43 2.12
N ILE A 152 -9.55 -13.88 1.81
CA ILE A 152 -8.95 -12.75 2.53
C ILE A 152 -9.84 -11.51 2.43
N ILE A 153 -10.25 -11.14 1.21
CA ILE A 153 -11.13 -9.98 0.99
C ILE A 153 -12.43 -10.17 1.76
N MET A 154 -13.06 -11.34 1.71
CA MET A 154 -14.27 -11.64 2.47
C MET A 154 -14.03 -11.58 3.98
N GLY A 155 -12.91 -12.10 4.48
CA GLY A 155 -12.56 -12.06 5.90
C GLY A 155 -12.36 -10.63 6.42
N ILE A 156 -11.62 -9.80 5.68
CA ILE A 156 -11.43 -8.37 6.01
C ILE A 156 -12.78 -7.64 5.94
N SER A 157 -13.58 -7.91 4.91
CA SER A 157 -14.90 -7.31 4.76
C SER A 157 -15.81 -7.66 5.94
N ALA A 158 -15.86 -8.94 6.32
CA ALA A 158 -16.66 -9.38 7.47
C ALA A 158 -16.22 -8.72 8.79
N TYR A 159 -14.93 -8.45 8.96
CA TYR A 159 -14.39 -7.77 10.13
C TYR A 159 -14.65 -6.25 10.11
N MET A 160 -14.42 -5.59 8.97
CA MET A 160 -14.50 -4.12 8.87
C MET A 160 -15.92 -3.61 8.66
N LEU A 161 -16.77 -4.33 7.92
CA LEU A 161 -18.13 -3.90 7.56
C LEU A 161 -18.97 -3.47 8.76
N PRO A 162 -19.04 -4.22 9.88
CA PRO A 162 -19.81 -3.78 11.04
C PRO A 162 -19.39 -2.39 11.52
N SER A 163 -18.09 -2.15 11.67
CA SER A 163 -17.55 -0.85 12.11
C SER A 163 -17.90 0.26 11.13
N VAL A 164 -17.63 0.06 9.83
CA VAL A 164 -17.86 1.11 8.82
C VAL A 164 -19.33 1.38 8.53
N LEU A 165 -20.21 0.37 8.66
CA LEU A 165 -21.67 0.53 8.49
C LEU A 165 -22.33 1.18 9.69
N THR A 166 -21.73 1.09 10.88
CA THR A 166 -22.20 1.82 12.07
C THR A 166 -21.71 3.26 12.15
N ARG A 167 -20.87 3.72 11.20
CA ARG A 167 -20.44 5.12 11.15
C ARG A 167 -21.65 6.00 10.85
N VAL A 168 -21.98 6.86 11.80
CA VAL A 168 -23.01 7.89 11.64
C VAL A 168 -22.31 9.18 11.26
N ASP A 169 -22.63 9.68 10.07
CA ASP A 169 -22.29 11.05 9.69
C ASP A 169 -23.38 11.99 10.21
N ASP A 170 -23.09 12.67 11.31
CA ASP A 170 -23.99 13.67 11.91
C ASP A 170 -23.85 15.06 11.25
N GLY A 171 -23.09 15.17 10.16
CA GLY A 171 -22.91 16.39 9.37
C GLY A 171 -22.10 17.49 10.06
N ASP A 172 -21.79 17.34 11.35
CA ASP A 172 -20.96 18.30 12.06
C ASP A 172 -19.47 17.96 11.86
N ARG A 173 -18.72 19.03 11.68
CA ARG A 173 -17.35 19.08 11.21
C ARG A 173 -16.51 20.00 12.07
N SER A 174 -17.08 20.55 13.15
CA SER A 174 -16.36 21.39 14.11
C SER A 174 -15.40 20.59 14.97
N ALA A 175 -14.53 21.27 15.70
CA ALA A 175 -13.80 20.64 16.79
C ALA A 175 -14.78 19.97 17.77
N ARG A 176 -14.44 18.76 18.22
CA ARG A 176 -15.21 17.98 19.18
C ARG A 176 -14.32 17.44 20.27
N LEU A 177 -14.80 17.56 21.50
CA LEU A 177 -14.21 16.84 22.62
C LEU A 177 -14.64 15.38 22.54
N ILE A 178 -13.68 14.47 22.48
CA ILE A 178 -13.85 13.02 22.57
C ILE A 178 -13.26 12.58 23.91
N GLU A 179 -14.09 11.99 24.74
CA GLU A 179 -13.72 11.48 26.07
C GLU A 179 -13.85 9.96 26.09
N GLY A 180 -12.82 9.27 26.57
CA GLY A 180 -12.83 7.81 26.71
C GLY A 180 -11.44 7.26 27.02
N ASN A 181 -11.35 6.06 27.58
CA ASN A 181 -10.08 5.44 28.00
C ASN A 181 -9.20 6.37 28.85
N ASP A 182 -9.81 7.12 29.77
CA ASP A 182 -9.15 8.10 30.64
C ASP A 182 -8.37 9.21 29.90
N VAL A 183 -8.69 9.46 28.62
CA VAL A 183 -8.15 10.58 27.84
C VAL A 183 -9.25 11.50 27.33
N GLN A 184 -8.90 12.80 27.25
CA GLN A 184 -9.70 13.84 26.59
C GLN A 184 -8.95 14.32 25.35
N LEU A 185 -9.54 14.16 24.18
CA LEU A 185 -8.96 14.55 22.90
C LEU A 185 -9.89 15.53 22.18
N VAL A 186 -9.35 16.62 21.66
CA VAL A 186 -10.10 17.51 20.76
C VAL A 186 -9.84 17.07 19.32
N TRP A 187 -10.87 16.58 18.64
CA TRP A 187 -10.83 16.12 17.25
C TRP A 187 -11.51 17.13 16.32
N ALA A 188 -10.84 17.57 15.26
CA ALA A 188 -11.39 18.50 14.27
C ALA A 188 -11.56 17.79 12.90
N PRO A 189 -12.75 17.26 12.55
CA PRO A 189 -12.99 16.46 11.35
C PRO A 189 -12.78 17.22 10.03
N ALA A 190 -13.04 18.53 10.01
CA ALA A 190 -12.78 19.40 8.85
C ALA A 190 -11.74 20.48 9.14
N GLY A 191 -10.77 20.18 10.00
CA GLY A 191 -9.50 20.90 9.95
C GLY A 191 -8.92 20.80 8.53
N PRO A 192 -7.99 21.68 8.14
CA PRO A 192 -7.51 21.81 6.76
C PRO A 192 -6.85 20.57 6.15
N GLY A 193 -6.84 19.42 6.85
CA GLY A 193 -6.40 18.12 6.36
C GLY A 193 -4.93 18.12 5.99
N TRP A 194 -4.13 17.30 6.67
CA TRP A 194 -2.72 17.13 6.28
C TRP A 194 -2.56 16.66 4.82
N ASN A 195 -3.60 16.03 4.27
CA ASN A 195 -3.67 15.53 2.90
C ASN A 195 -4.46 16.44 1.94
N TRP A 196 -4.68 17.72 2.28
CA TRP A 196 -5.22 18.69 1.34
C TRP A 196 -4.10 19.38 0.59
N ARG A 197 -4.17 19.25 -0.74
CA ARG A 197 -3.22 19.86 -1.65
C ARG A 197 -3.40 21.38 -1.59
N GLN A 198 -2.36 22.07 -1.18
CA GLN A 198 -2.34 23.53 -1.08
C GLN A 198 -2.27 24.16 -2.47
N SER A 199 -2.52 25.47 -2.55
CA SER A 199 -2.43 26.24 -3.81
C SER A 199 -1.07 26.12 -4.50
N TRP A 200 0.00 25.91 -3.74
CA TRP A 200 1.36 25.66 -4.25
C TRP A 200 1.61 24.23 -4.75
N GLY A 201 0.61 23.36 -4.69
CA GLY A 201 0.61 22.07 -5.37
C GLY A 201 1.21 20.89 -4.59
N GLY A 202 1.56 21.06 -3.32
CA GLY A 202 1.93 19.95 -2.42
C GLY A 202 1.13 19.94 -1.12
N TYR A 203 1.59 19.11 -0.19
CA TYR A 203 0.92 18.84 1.08
C TYR A 203 1.74 19.39 2.25
N PRO A 204 1.12 19.99 3.28
CA PRO A 204 1.84 20.54 4.43
C PRO A 204 2.59 19.44 5.17
N SER A 205 3.86 19.65 5.52
CA SER A 205 4.58 18.77 6.46
C SER A 205 4.13 19.03 7.89
N TRP A 206 4.32 18.06 8.80
CA TRP A 206 4.10 18.28 10.24
C TRP A 206 4.89 19.48 10.78
N ASP A 207 6.08 19.68 10.23
CA ASP A 207 6.96 20.78 10.56
C ASP A 207 6.36 22.13 10.11
N ALA A 208 5.82 22.19 8.88
CA ALA A 208 5.10 23.36 8.39
C ALA A 208 3.86 23.71 9.23
N LEU A 209 3.12 22.68 9.67
CA LEU A 209 1.95 22.86 10.53
C LEU A 209 2.33 23.29 11.95
N ALA A 210 3.49 22.85 12.45
CA ALA A 210 3.99 23.25 13.76
C ALA A 210 4.38 24.73 13.79
N TRP A 211 4.88 25.28 12.68
CA TRP A 211 5.31 26.67 12.59
C TRP A 211 4.24 27.65 12.10
N TYR A 212 3.01 27.21 11.83
CA TYR A 212 1.96 28.03 11.19
C TYR A 212 1.69 29.36 11.92
N GLY A 213 1.79 29.37 13.25
CA GLY A 213 1.57 30.56 14.08
C GLY A 213 2.72 31.57 14.12
N LEU A 214 3.86 31.32 13.47
CA LEU A 214 4.99 32.24 13.43
C LEU A 214 5.00 33.12 12.18
N PRO A 215 5.48 34.38 12.26
CA PRO A 215 5.68 35.21 11.10
C PRO A 215 6.67 34.61 10.08
N PRO A 216 6.39 34.71 8.76
CA PRO A 216 5.13 35.15 8.17
C PRO A 216 4.02 34.11 8.39
N ILE A 217 2.87 34.58 8.88
CA ILE A 217 1.72 33.71 9.20
C ILE A 217 1.23 33.03 7.91
N GLY A 218 1.13 31.71 7.95
CA GLY A 218 0.69 30.89 6.81
C GLY A 218 1.57 29.66 6.57
N LEU A 219 1.11 28.76 5.71
CA LEU A 219 1.93 27.67 5.19
C LEU A 219 2.82 28.22 4.08
N LYS A 220 4.12 28.32 4.33
CA LYS A 220 5.07 28.78 3.31
C LYS A 220 5.07 27.83 2.10
N ASP A 221 5.08 28.43 0.91
CA ASP A 221 5.33 27.71 -0.33
C ASP A 221 6.74 27.10 -0.28
N GLY A 222 6.84 25.78 -0.43
CA GLY A 222 8.08 25.03 -0.71
C GLY A 222 9.27 25.30 0.22
N ASP A 223 9.63 24.32 1.06
CA ASP A 223 10.95 24.14 1.72
C ASP A 223 11.59 25.32 2.50
N ASN A 224 10.97 26.51 2.58
CA ASN A 224 11.44 27.64 3.40
C ASN A 224 11.03 27.48 4.88
N LEU A 225 11.02 26.24 5.35
CA LEU A 225 10.93 25.92 6.78
C LEU A 225 12.25 26.36 7.44
N PRO A 226 12.24 26.66 8.74
CA PRO A 226 13.48 26.77 9.49
C PRO A 226 14.36 25.54 9.21
N ALA A 227 15.69 25.72 9.16
CA ALA A 227 16.60 24.58 9.01
C ALA A 227 16.49 23.55 10.15
N GLU A 228 15.84 23.95 11.24
CA GLU A 228 15.56 23.17 12.43
C GLU A 228 14.11 22.68 12.41
N HIS A 229 13.94 21.38 12.66
CA HIS A 229 12.62 20.77 12.82
C HIS A 229 11.97 21.22 14.12
N ALA A 230 10.65 21.43 14.10
CA ALA A 230 9.85 21.79 15.26
C ALA A 230 10.02 20.75 16.38
N SER A 231 10.42 21.23 17.55
CA SER A 231 10.43 20.46 18.78
C SER A 231 9.01 20.27 19.34
N GLN A 232 8.88 19.38 20.33
CA GLN A 232 7.63 19.24 21.08
C GLN A 232 7.20 20.55 21.74
N LEU A 233 8.16 21.37 22.19
CA LEU A 233 7.88 22.68 22.78
C LEU A 233 7.31 23.63 21.72
N ASP A 234 7.88 23.61 20.51
CA ASP A 234 7.38 24.43 19.39
C ASP A 234 5.96 24.01 19.02
N MET A 235 5.68 22.71 18.87
CA MET A 235 4.31 22.23 18.62
C MET A 235 3.32 22.65 19.72
N ALA A 236 3.75 22.63 20.99
CA ALA A 236 2.92 23.07 22.11
C ALA A 236 2.69 24.59 22.10
N GLN A 237 3.63 25.37 21.57
CA GLN A 237 3.56 26.82 21.49
C GLN A 237 2.78 27.31 20.26
N THR A 238 3.10 26.76 19.08
CA THR A 238 2.72 27.30 17.76
C THR A 238 1.89 26.35 16.89
N GLY A 239 1.57 25.15 17.38
CA GLY A 239 0.87 24.13 16.59
C GLY A 239 -0.55 24.51 16.16
N LEU A 240 -0.96 23.98 15.00
CA LEU A 240 -2.23 24.27 14.31
C LEU A 240 -3.46 24.29 15.23
N CYS A 241 -3.54 23.39 16.22
CA CYS A 241 -4.69 23.28 17.12
C CYS A 241 -4.93 24.52 17.99
N ARG A 242 -3.90 25.33 18.28
CA ARG A 242 -4.04 26.59 19.04
C ARG A 242 -4.61 27.73 18.23
N PHE A 243 -4.46 27.64 16.92
CA PHE A 243 -4.87 28.67 15.98
C PHE A 243 -6.15 28.26 15.27
N LEU A 244 -6.91 27.28 15.75
CA LEU A 244 -8.25 27.07 15.23
C LEU A 244 -9.22 27.96 16.02
N ASN A 245 -10.17 28.58 15.32
CA ASN A 245 -11.27 29.29 15.98
C ASN A 245 -12.10 28.33 16.84
N GLU A 246 -13.01 28.84 17.68
CA GLU A 246 -13.85 28.00 18.57
C GLU A 246 -14.59 26.87 17.81
N THR A 247 -14.90 27.10 16.53
CA THR A 247 -15.56 26.10 15.69
C THR A 247 -14.61 25.02 15.15
N GLY A 248 -13.30 25.15 15.27
CA GLY A 248 -12.34 24.20 14.70
C GLY A 248 -12.23 24.23 13.18
N LYS A 249 -12.87 25.18 12.49
CA LYS A 249 -13.04 25.20 11.02
C LYS A 249 -12.21 26.26 10.32
N GLN A 250 -11.66 27.23 11.04
CA GLN A 250 -10.86 28.30 10.45
C GLN A 250 -9.57 28.48 11.24
N LEU A 251 -8.47 28.68 10.51
CA LEU A 251 -7.21 29.09 11.09
C LEU A 251 -7.28 30.58 11.43
N MET A 252 -7.02 30.90 12.68
CA MET A 252 -6.87 32.24 13.23
C MET A 252 -5.39 32.63 13.22
N PRO A 253 -5.08 33.93 13.11
CA PRO A 253 -3.71 34.41 13.22
C PRO A 253 -3.16 34.37 14.65
N GLN A 254 -4.04 34.28 15.67
CA GLN A 254 -3.75 34.25 17.10
C GLN A 254 -4.77 33.34 17.80
N PRO A 255 -4.47 32.76 18.98
CA PRO A 255 -5.44 32.00 19.77
C PRO A 255 -6.65 32.85 20.20
#